data_AF-A0A944PB92-F1
#
_entry.id   AF-A0A944PB92-F1
#
_cell.length_a   1.000
_cell.length_b   1.000
_cell.length_c   1.000
_cell.angle_alpha   90.00
_cell.angle_beta   90.00
_cell.angle_gamma   90.00
#
_symmetry.space_group_name_H-M   'P 1'
#
loop_
_entity.id
_entity.type
_entity.pdbx_description
1 polymer ?
#
loop_
_entity_poly.entity_id
_entity_poly.type
_entity_poly.pdbx_seq_one_letter_code
_entity_poly.pdbx_strand_id
1 'polypeptide(L)'
;PSGGNFTRVVGNDHTPHKFATFAMAAIAGIGDLPDTVMDRSVVIRMRRRAEGEKVKPFRSRRDIPALHELRDRIRAWALPLLEDAASLEPEMPVEDRAADTWEPLVIVADLAGGRWPRLARIACARMVAAEVAAEEDHPSGARILADIRRVFFAQREADSLSTEDLLHHLNADAEAPWGERGRYGLTSRELSGMLRDYDIRPGNVRMADRTQRKGYTRNKFLDAWRRYCPTVHPVDARRGES
;
A
#
# COMPACT_ATOMS: atom_id res chain seq x y z
N PRO A 1 9.13 7.53 22.57
CA PRO A 1 10.03 7.54 21.39
C PRO A 1 10.47 8.97 20.99
N SER A 2 11.72 9.34 21.25
CA SER A 2 12.34 10.43 20.49
C SER A 2 12.43 9.96 19.04
N GLY A 3 11.57 10.48 18.16
CA GLY A 3 11.65 10.20 16.73
C GLY A 3 13.09 10.34 16.28
N GLY A 4 13.55 9.42 15.43
CA GLY A 4 14.93 9.38 14.95
C GLY A 4 15.39 10.79 14.57
N ASN A 5 16.60 11.16 15.00
CA ASN A 5 17.20 12.40 14.54
C ASN A 5 18.26 12.05 13.52
N PHE A 6 18.15 12.60 12.31
CA PHE A 6 19.23 12.52 11.34
C PHE A 6 20.05 13.80 11.43
N THR A 7 21.37 13.65 11.48
CA THR A 7 22.29 14.79 11.49
C THR A 7 22.68 15.09 10.05
N ARG A 8 22.37 16.30 9.57
CA ARG A 8 22.83 16.80 8.27
C ARG A 8 23.65 18.06 8.48
N VAL A 9 24.75 18.17 7.74
CA VAL A 9 25.53 19.40 7.67
C VAL A 9 24.80 20.41 6.78
N VAL A 10 24.54 21.60 7.29
CA VAL A 10 23.77 22.64 6.58
C VAL A 10 24.47 23.99 6.70
N GLY A 11 24.41 24.80 5.63
CA GLY A 11 25.03 26.12 5.57
C GLY A 11 26.50 26.08 5.14
N ASN A 12 27.07 27.26 4.84
CA ASN A 12 28.48 27.41 4.47
C ASN A 12 29.42 27.16 5.67
N ASP A 13 28.87 27.18 6.87
CA ASP A 13 29.60 27.07 8.14
C ASP A 13 29.79 25.60 8.56
N HIS A 14 29.29 24.66 7.75
CA HIS A 14 29.40 23.21 7.93
C HIS A 14 28.98 22.70 9.33
N THR A 15 27.95 23.31 9.92
CA THR A 15 27.46 22.92 11.25
C THR A 15 26.51 21.72 11.16
N PRO A 16 26.71 20.67 11.97
CA PRO A 16 25.78 19.55 12.06
C PRO A 16 24.46 19.97 12.71
N HIS A 17 23.36 19.88 11.97
CA HIS A 17 22.01 20.10 12.49
C HIS A 17 21.24 18.79 12.62
N LYS A 18 20.57 18.60 13.76
CA LYS A 18 19.66 17.47 14.00
C LYS A 18 18.29 17.82 13.45
N PHE A 19 17.75 16.95 12.62
CA PHE A 19 16.41 17.05 12.08
C PHE A 19 15.56 15.89 12.62
N ALA A 20 14.36 16.21 13.10
CA ALA A 20 13.37 15.21 13.45
C ALA A 20 12.96 14.45 12.17
N THR A 21 13.15 13.13 12.15
CA THR A 21 12.79 12.27 10.99
C THR A 21 11.35 11.81 11.00
N PHE A 22 10.62 12.07 12.10
CA PHE A 22 9.30 11.51 12.31
C PHE A 22 8.25 12.61 12.42
N ALA A 23 7.21 12.50 11.61
CA ALA A 23 5.98 13.27 11.74
C ALA A 23 4.79 12.36 11.49
N MET A 24 3.76 12.47 12.33
CA MET A 24 2.47 11.89 12.00
C MET A 24 1.83 12.70 10.87
N ALA A 25 1.55 12.07 9.74
CA ALA A 25 0.88 12.68 8.62
C ALA A 25 -0.47 12.00 8.39
N ALA A 26 -1.50 12.82 8.19
CA ALA A 26 -2.78 12.35 7.66
C ALA A 26 -2.86 12.81 6.20
N ILE A 27 -2.93 11.84 5.28
CA ILE A 27 -3.03 12.08 3.85
C ILE A 27 -4.44 11.67 3.42
N ALA A 28 -5.09 12.50 2.61
CA ALA A 28 -6.42 12.24 2.08
C ALA A 28 -6.41 12.38 0.56
N GLY A 29 -7.03 11.41 -0.13
CA GLY A 29 -7.12 11.35 -1.57
C GLY A 29 -8.41 10.66 -2.02
N ILE A 30 -8.71 10.75 -3.31
CA ILE A 30 -9.78 9.96 -3.93
C ILE A 30 -9.14 8.73 -4.56
N GLY A 31 -9.65 7.55 -4.23
CA GLY A 31 -9.04 6.29 -4.64
C GLY A 31 -7.86 5.91 -3.75
N ASP A 32 -7.06 4.97 -4.22
CA ASP A 32 -5.86 4.49 -3.53
C ASP A 32 -4.73 5.51 -3.59
N LEU A 33 -3.94 5.56 -2.51
CA LEU A 33 -2.66 6.25 -2.51
C LEU A 33 -1.59 5.28 -3.06
N PRO A 34 -0.38 5.74 -3.41
CA PRO A 34 0.68 4.83 -3.85
C PRO A 34 0.90 3.70 -2.84
N ASP A 35 1.06 2.46 -3.31
CA ASP A 35 1.20 1.25 -2.47
C ASP A 35 2.25 1.42 -1.37
N THR A 36 3.39 2.04 -1.69
CA THR A 36 4.47 2.29 -0.73
C THR A 36 4.08 3.17 0.47
N VAL A 37 3.06 4.03 0.30
CA VAL A 37 2.45 4.82 1.36
C VAL A 37 1.40 4.00 2.10
N MET A 38 0.57 3.25 1.36
CA MET A 38 -0.52 2.45 1.94
C MET A 38 0.01 1.32 2.84
N ASP A 39 1.08 0.62 2.42
CA ASP A 39 1.77 -0.43 3.17
C ASP A 39 2.27 0.00 4.56
N ARG A 40 2.40 1.31 4.78
CA ARG A 40 2.92 1.92 6.02
C ARG A 40 1.89 2.83 6.69
N SER A 41 0.61 2.65 6.35
CA SER A 41 -0.47 3.50 6.81
C SER A 41 -1.62 2.69 7.41
N VAL A 42 -2.27 3.26 8.43
CA VAL A 42 -3.60 2.80 8.84
C VAL A 42 -4.63 3.40 7.88
N VAL A 43 -5.13 2.60 6.94
CA VAL A 43 -6.05 3.06 5.91
C VAL A 43 -7.47 3.24 6.46
N ILE A 44 -8.02 4.45 6.34
CA ILE A 44 -9.41 4.75 6.71
C ILE A 44 -10.20 5.06 5.43
N ARG A 45 -10.96 4.08 4.96
CA ARG A 45 -11.82 4.22 3.77
C ARG A 45 -13.04 5.08 4.09
N MET A 46 -13.11 6.27 3.50
CA MET A 46 -14.28 7.15 3.62
C MET A 46 -15.33 6.83 2.55
N ARG A 47 -16.62 6.89 2.92
CA ARG A 47 -17.74 6.74 2.00
C ARG A 47 -18.42 8.08 1.75
N ARG A 48 -19.02 8.24 0.57
CA ARG A 48 -19.90 9.39 0.30
C ARG A 48 -21.10 9.31 1.25
N ARG A 49 -21.51 10.46 1.77
CA ARG A 49 -22.73 10.56 2.57
C ARG A 49 -23.92 9.99 1.80
N ALA A 50 -24.72 9.18 2.47
CA ALA A 50 -25.98 8.70 1.94
C ALA A 50 -27.07 9.79 2.05
N GLU A 51 -28.18 9.58 1.34
CA GLU A 51 -29.36 10.43 1.50
C GLU A 51 -29.88 10.35 2.95
N GLY A 52 -30.08 11.50 3.59
CA GLY A 52 -30.50 11.60 4.99
C GLY A 52 -29.37 11.65 6.02
N GLU A 53 -28.13 11.31 5.66
CA GLU A 53 -26.98 11.46 6.57
C GLU A 53 -26.59 12.93 6.75
N LYS A 54 -26.74 13.45 7.96
CA LYS A 54 -26.40 14.84 8.32
C LYS A 54 -25.04 14.89 9.01
N VAL A 55 -24.06 15.49 8.34
CA VAL A 55 -22.74 15.78 8.91
C VAL A 55 -22.64 17.28 9.20
N LYS A 56 -22.17 17.65 10.40
CA LYS A 56 -21.93 19.05 10.76
C LYS A 56 -20.70 19.56 9.99
N PRO A 57 -20.80 20.70 9.28
CA PRO A 57 -19.63 21.28 8.64
C PRO A 57 -18.56 21.67 9.67
N PHE A 58 -17.32 21.29 9.40
CA PHE A 58 -16.17 21.73 10.18
C PHE A 58 -15.95 23.23 9.97
N ARG A 59 -15.76 23.97 11.06
CA ARG A 59 -15.54 25.41 11.07
C ARG A 59 -14.35 25.71 11.98
N SER A 60 -13.23 26.10 11.38
CA SER A 60 -11.96 26.33 12.09
C SER A 60 -12.10 27.18 13.35
N ARG A 61 -12.80 28.33 13.26
CA ARG A 61 -13.00 29.23 14.41
C ARG A 61 -13.78 28.61 15.57
N ARG A 62 -14.75 27.73 15.28
CA ARG A 62 -15.62 27.11 16.29
C ARG A 62 -14.99 25.83 16.84
N ASP A 63 -14.42 25.01 15.97
CA ASP A 63 -14.08 23.62 16.28
C ASP A 63 -12.61 23.43 16.70
N ILE A 64 -11.67 24.24 16.19
CA ILE A 64 -10.24 24.11 16.54
C ILE A 64 -9.96 24.33 18.03
N PRO A 65 -10.55 25.32 18.73
CA PRO A 65 -10.25 25.54 20.14
C PRO A 65 -10.48 24.30 21.00
N ALA A 66 -11.64 23.64 20.85
CA ALA A 66 -11.95 22.41 21.58
C ALA A 66 -11.01 21.23 21.20
N LEU A 67 -10.55 21.17 19.94
CA LEU A 67 -9.56 20.17 19.51
C LEU A 67 -8.18 20.42 20.11
N HIS A 68 -7.77 21.68 20.28
CA HIS A 68 -6.53 22.01 20.99
C HIS A 68 -6.61 21.62 22.46
N GLU A 69 -7.73 21.91 23.13
CA GLU A 69 -7.94 21.47 24.53
C GLU A 69 -7.89 19.94 24.66
N LEU A 70 -8.47 19.21 23.71
CA LEU A 70 -8.38 17.75 23.68
C LEU A 70 -6.93 17.29 23.47
N ARG A 71 -6.22 17.87 22.51
CA ARG A 71 -4.79 17.59 22.28
C ARG A 71 -3.97 17.79 23.55
N ASP A 72 -4.18 18.89 24.25
CA ASP A 72 -3.40 19.25 25.44
C ASP A 72 -3.68 18.27 26.59
N ARG A 73 -4.93 17.82 26.74
CA ARG A 73 -5.28 16.76 27.70
C ARG A 73 -4.65 15.41 27.34
N ILE A 74 -4.72 14.99 26.08
CA ILE A 74 -4.08 13.76 25.62
C ILE A 74 -2.57 13.83 25.83
N ARG A 75 -1.95 14.98 25.52
CA ARG A 75 -0.52 15.20 25.74
C ARG A 75 -0.17 15.11 27.22
N ALA A 76 -0.92 15.77 28.10
CA ALA A 76 -0.68 15.74 29.54
C ALA A 76 -0.78 14.32 30.12
N TRP A 77 -1.72 13.51 29.62
CA TRP A 77 -1.84 12.10 29.98
C TRP A 77 -0.71 11.23 29.43
N ALA A 78 -0.32 11.42 28.16
CA ALA A 78 0.66 10.56 27.50
C ALA A 78 2.11 10.86 27.90
N LEU A 79 2.44 12.12 28.22
CA LEU A 79 3.81 12.54 28.54
C LEU A 79 4.49 11.70 29.64
N PRO A 80 3.86 11.45 30.82
CA PRO A 80 4.48 10.64 31.86
C PRO A 80 4.60 9.15 31.50
N LEU A 81 3.88 8.67 30.49
CA LEU A 81 3.85 7.27 30.09
C LEU A 81 4.85 6.93 28.97
N LEU A 82 5.65 7.91 28.51
CA LEU A 82 6.49 7.74 27.31
C LEU A 82 7.60 6.70 27.47
N GLU A 83 8.15 6.53 28.67
CA GLU A 83 9.18 5.53 28.96
C GLU A 83 8.57 4.13 28.99
N ASP A 84 7.49 3.93 29.75
CA ASP A 84 6.72 2.70 29.78
C ASP A 84 6.27 2.30 28.36
N ALA A 85 5.69 3.23 27.62
CA ALA A 85 5.25 3.03 26.24
C ALA A 85 6.38 2.56 25.31
N ALA A 86 7.61 3.04 25.52
CA ALA A 86 8.75 2.66 24.68
C ALA A 86 9.28 1.25 24.98
N SER A 87 8.89 0.65 26.09
CA SER A 87 9.30 -0.70 26.51
C SER A 87 8.24 -1.77 26.26
N LEU A 88 7.04 -1.38 25.83
CA LEU A 88 5.93 -2.31 25.60
C LEU A 88 6.10 -3.02 24.25
N GLU A 89 6.00 -4.35 24.30
CA GLU A 89 5.93 -5.24 23.13
C GLU A 89 4.58 -5.98 23.16
N PRO A 90 3.49 -5.35 22.70
CA PRO A 90 2.17 -5.95 22.79
C PRO A 90 1.99 -7.10 21.81
N GLU A 91 1.18 -8.09 22.19
CA GLU A 91 0.75 -9.12 21.24
C GLU A 91 -0.09 -8.51 20.11
N MET A 92 0.37 -8.76 18.88
CA MET A 92 -0.24 -8.23 17.66
C MET A 92 -1.10 -9.30 16.96
N PRO A 93 -2.28 -8.94 16.43
CA PRO A 93 -3.15 -9.87 15.70
C PRO A 93 -2.78 -10.03 14.21
N VAL A 94 -1.69 -9.38 13.77
CA VAL A 94 -1.20 -9.31 12.39
C VAL A 94 0.33 -9.32 12.40
N GLU A 95 0.96 -9.50 11.24
CA GLU A 95 2.42 -9.64 11.10
C GLU A 95 3.02 -8.56 10.16
N ASP A 96 4.35 -8.58 10.03
CA ASP A 96 5.14 -7.71 9.15
C ASP A 96 4.81 -6.21 9.27
N ARG A 97 4.75 -5.49 8.15
CA ARG A 97 4.52 -4.03 8.10
C ARG A 97 3.19 -3.62 8.74
N ALA A 98 2.20 -4.51 8.71
CA ALA A 98 0.92 -4.24 9.35
C ALA A 98 1.07 -4.20 10.88
N ALA A 99 1.86 -5.10 11.45
CA ALA A 99 2.20 -5.09 12.87
C ALA A 99 2.94 -3.80 13.23
N ASP A 100 4.02 -3.47 12.51
CA ASP A 100 4.82 -2.25 12.73
C ASP A 100 3.96 -0.97 12.70
N THR A 101 2.97 -0.92 11.80
CA THR A 101 2.09 0.23 11.62
C THR A 101 1.07 0.37 12.75
N TRP A 102 0.56 -0.75 13.25
CA TRP A 102 -0.50 -0.77 14.26
C TRP A 102 0.02 -0.80 15.71
N GLU A 103 1.23 -1.29 15.95
CA GLU A 103 1.82 -1.46 17.27
C GLU A 103 1.74 -0.18 18.12
N PRO A 104 2.09 1.03 17.63
CA PRO A 104 1.97 2.24 18.44
C PRO A 104 0.53 2.55 18.90
N LEU A 105 -0.48 2.21 18.09
CA LEU A 105 -1.89 2.41 18.45
C LEU A 105 -2.35 1.37 19.49
N VAL A 106 -1.84 0.14 19.40
CA VAL A 106 -2.10 -0.92 20.38
C VAL A 106 -1.45 -0.57 21.71
N ILE A 107 -0.21 -0.07 21.72
CA ILE A 107 0.48 0.42 22.93
C ILE A 107 -0.35 1.51 23.62
N VAL A 108 -0.82 2.52 22.88
CA VAL A 108 -1.68 3.57 23.43
C VAL A 108 -2.98 3.01 24.00
N ALA A 109 -3.57 2.02 23.34
CA ALA A 109 -4.79 1.36 23.81
C ALA A 109 -4.57 0.52 25.08
N ASP A 110 -3.43 -0.15 25.18
CA ASP A 110 -3.01 -0.94 26.35
C ASP A 110 -2.82 -0.02 27.57
N LEU A 111 -2.12 1.12 27.39
CA LEU A 111 -1.96 2.14 28.42
C LEU A 111 -3.27 2.83 28.81
N ALA A 112 -4.19 3.03 27.87
CA ALA A 112 -5.51 3.60 28.15
C ALA A 112 -6.41 2.63 28.93
N GLY A 113 -6.17 1.33 28.82
CA GLY A 113 -6.86 0.28 29.57
C GLY A 113 -8.37 0.18 29.29
N GLY A 114 -9.08 -0.50 30.20
CA GLY A 114 -10.50 -0.76 30.07
C GLY A 114 -10.83 -1.55 28.80
N ARG A 115 -11.70 -1.00 27.94
CA ARG A 115 -12.12 -1.65 26.68
C ARG A 115 -11.18 -1.39 25.50
N TRP A 116 -10.26 -0.45 25.62
CA TRP A 116 -9.39 -0.02 24.51
C TRP A 116 -8.45 -1.12 24.00
N PRO A 117 -7.75 -1.90 24.84
CA PRO A 117 -6.85 -2.97 24.39
C PRO A 117 -7.52 -3.93 23.42
N ARG A 118 -8.74 -4.35 23.76
CA ARG A 118 -9.56 -5.27 22.96
C ARG A 118 -10.03 -4.62 21.66
N LEU A 119 -10.53 -3.40 21.72
CA LEU A 119 -11.05 -2.71 20.54
C LEU A 119 -9.97 -2.37 19.52
N ALA A 120 -8.77 -2.00 19.97
CA ALA A 120 -7.65 -1.72 19.08
C ALA A 120 -7.24 -2.96 18.28
N ARG A 121 -7.10 -4.12 18.93
CA ARG A 121 -6.77 -5.40 18.25
C ARG A 121 -7.89 -5.86 17.31
N ILE A 122 -9.15 -5.70 17.69
CA ILE A 122 -10.29 -5.99 16.80
C ILE A 122 -10.27 -5.06 15.58
N ALA A 123 -10.03 -3.77 15.77
CA ALA A 123 -9.95 -2.81 14.68
C ALA A 123 -8.77 -3.13 13.75
N CYS A 124 -7.59 -3.40 14.31
CA CYS A 124 -6.39 -3.82 13.58
C CYS A 124 -6.69 -5.02 12.68
N ALA A 125 -7.14 -6.14 13.25
CA ALA A 125 -7.44 -7.35 12.50
C ALA A 125 -8.48 -7.12 11.39
N ARG A 126 -9.56 -6.40 11.69
CA ARG A 126 -10.64 -6.14 10.71
C ARG A 126 -10.20 -5.21 9.59
N MET A 127 -9.45 -4.16 9.91
CA MET A 127 -9.03 -3.17 8.91
C MET A 127 -7.95 -3.75 8.00
N VAL A 128 -7.01 -4.52 8.54
CA VAL A 128 -6.00 -5.22 7.73
C VAL A 128 -6.66 -6.27 6.84
N ALA A 129 -7.56 -7.10 7.38
CA ALA A 129 -8.28 -8.08 6.57
C ALA A 129 -9.14 -7.44 5.47
N ALA A 130 -9.76 -6.28 5.75
CA ALA A 130 -10.52 -5.54 4.76
C ALA A 130 -9.63 -4.96 3.64
N GLU A 131 -8.40 -4.57 3.94
CA GLU A 131 -7.46 -4.08 2.93
C GLU A 131 -6.94 -5.22 2.05
N VAL A 132 -6.65 -6.40 2.64
CA VAL A 132 -6.31 -7.61 1.88
C VAL A 132 -7.44 -7.99 0.92
N ALA A 133 -8.68 -8.01 1.40
CA ALA A 133 -9.84 -8.29 0.55
C ALA A 133 -10.05 -7.21 -0.53
N ALA A 134 -9.82 -5.94 -0.20
CA ALA A 134 -9.92 -4.85 -1.18
C ALA A 134 -8.85 -4.96 -2.27
N GLU A 135 -7.65 -5.44 -1.95
CA GLU A 135 -6.59 -5.72 -2.92
C GLU A 135 -6.92 -6.95 -3.79
N GLU A 136 -7.70 -7.91 -3.30
CA GLU A 136 -8.23 -9.00 -4.13
C GLU A 136 -9.25 -8.49 -5.15
N ASP A 137 -10.19 -7.63 -4.73
CA ASP A 137 -11.23 -7.03 -5.59
C ASP A 137 -10.67 -5.98 -6.56
N HIS A 138 -9.66 -5.22 -6.12
CA HIS A 138 -9.00 -4.16 -6.87
C HIS A 138 -7.47 -4.33 -6.77
N PRO A 139 -6.91 -5.23 -7.60
CA PRO A 139 -5.50 -5.58 -7.53
C PRO A 139 -4.62 -4.38 -7.81
N SER A 140 -3.67 -4.16 -6.90
CA SER A 140 -2.68 -3.10 -6.98
C SER A 140 -1.83 -3.21 -8.25
N GLY A 141 -1.16 -2.11 -8.58
CA GLY A 141 -0.17 -2.10 -9.65
C GLY A 141 0.97 -3.13 -9.41
N ALA A 142 1.22 -3.50 -8.15
CA ALA A 142 2.23 -4.49 -7.79
C ALA A 142 1.79 -5.91 -8.19
N ARG A 143 0.52 -6.28 -7.98
CA ARG A 143 -0.01 -7.59 -8.38
C ARG A 143 0.04 -7.80 -9.90
N ILE A 144 -0.35 -6.78 -10.69
CA ILE A 144 -0.24 -6.88 -12.16
C ILE A 144 1.21 -7.06 -12.63
N LEU A 145 2.19 -6.43 -11.96
CA LEU A 145 3.60 -6.66 -12.29
C LEU A 145 4.04 -8.09 -12.02
N ALA A 146 3.60 -8.67 -10.90
CA ALA A 146 3.90 -10.06 -10.54
C ALA A 146 3.26 -11.05 -11.54
N ASP A 147 2.01 -10.81 -11.91
CA ASP A 147 1.29 -11.64 -12.89
C ASP A 147 1.91 -11.54 -14.28
N ILE A 148 2.28 -10.33 -14.73
CA ILE A 148 3.01 -10.17 -15.98
C ILE A 148 4.36 -10.93 -15.94
N ARG A 149 5.06 -10.94 -14.78
CA ARG A 149 6.29 -11.73 -14.62
C ARG A 149 6.03 -13.23 -14.82
N ARG A 150 4.94 -13.74 -14.24
CA ARG A 150 4.51 -15.14 -14.41
C ARG A 150 4.20 -15.44 -15.87
N VAL A 151 3.50 -14.56 -16.58
CA VAL A 151 3.23 -14.72 -18.01
C VAL A 151 4.54 -14.77 -18.81
N PHE A 152 5.47 -13.84 -18.60
CA PHE A 152 6.77 -13.87 -19.28
C PHE A 152 7.56 -15.15 -18.99
N PHE A 153 7.53 -15.65 -17.75
CA PHE A 153 8.16 -16.90 -17.38
C PHE A 153 7.52 -18.10 -18.11
N ALA A 154 6.19 -18.19 -18.12
CA ALA A 154 5.44 -19.22 -18.84
C ALA A 154 5.71 -19.17 -20.36
N GLN A 155 5.94 -17.98 -20.90
CA GLN A 155 6.33 -17.74 -22.29
C GLN A 155 7.84 -17.89 -22.53
N ARG A 156 8.53 -18.70 -21.71
CA ARG A 156 9.97 -19.03 -21.84
C ARG A 156 10.87 -17.79 -21.88
N GLU A 157 10.52 -16.78 -21.09
CA GLU A 157 11.22 -15.49 -21.00
C GLU A 157 11.34 -14.75 -22.34
N ALA A 158 10.33 -14.82 -23.21
CA ALA A 158 10.30 -14.08 -24.47
C ALA A 158 10.71 -12.61 -24.30
N ASP A 159 11.53 -12.10 -25.23
CA ASP A 159 12.01 -10.71 -25.20
C ASP A 159 10.88 -9.68 -25.28
N SER A 160 9.76 -10.07 -25.89
CA SER A 160 8.59 -9.23 -26.08
C SER A 160 7.32 -10.06 -26.17
N LEU A 161 6.21 -9.50 -25.66
CA LEU A 161 4.87 -10.04 -25.84
C LEU A 161 3.97 -8.96 -26.45
N SER A 162 3.03 -9.36 -27.31
CA SER A 162 2.02 -8.44 -27.79
C SER A 162 1.07 -8.07 -26.65
N THR A 163 0.42 -6.90 -26.73
CA THR A 163 -0.61 -6.54 -25.76
C THR A 163 -1.76 -7.54 -25.78
N GLU A 164 -2.07 -8.09 -26.95
CA GLU A 164 -3.12 -9.11 -27.13
C GLU A 164 -2.76 -10.42 -26.42
N ASP A 165 -1.56 -10.95 -26.64
CA ASP A 165 -1.10 -12.19 -25.99
C ASP A 165 -1.00 -12.02 -24.48
N LEU A 166 -0.49 -10.87 -24.03
CA LEU A 166 -0.37 -10.58 -22.61
C LEU A 166 -1.74 -10.53 -21.93
N LEU A 167 -2.72 -9.86 -22.55
CA LEU A 167 -4.10 -9.82 -22.03
C LEU A 167 -4.77 -11.20 -22.09
N HIS A 168 -4.53 -11.98 -23.15
CA HIS A 168 -5.05 -13.34 -23.26
C HIS A 168 -4.59 -14.20 -22.09
N HIS A 169 -3.29 -14.20 -21.78
CA HIS A 169 -2.76 -14.98 -20.66
C HIS A 169 -3.24 -14.46 -19.30
N LEU A 170 -3.26 -13.14 -19.09
CA LEU A 170 -3.73 -12.56 -17.83
C LEU A 170 -5.21 -12.87 -17.56
N ASN A 171 -6.07 -12.77 -18.58
CA ASN A 171 -7.50 -13.04 -18.43
C ASN A 171 -7.85 -14.54 -18.39
N ALA A 172 -6.95 -15.43 -18.85
CA ALA A 172 -7.15 -16.87 -18.81
C ALA A 172 -6.72 -17.50 -17.48
N ASP A 173 -5.99 -16.77 -16.63
CA ASP A 173 -5.58 -17.24 -15.32
C ASP A 173 -6.75 -17.14 -14.34
N ALA A 174 -7.33 -18.29 -13.98
CA ALA A 174 -8.47 -18.38 -13.07
C ALA A 174 -8.10 -18.06 -11.61
N GLU A 175 -6.82 -18.12 -11.25
CA GLU A 175 -6.32 -17.73 -9.92
C GLU A 175 -6.06 -16.21 -9.86
N ALA A 176 -6.13 -15.52 -11.00
CA ALA A 176 -5.94 -14.09 -11.10
C ALA A 176 -7.27 -13.36 -11.35
N PRO A 177 -7.48 -12.19 -10.73
CA PRO A 177 -8.72 -11.42 -10.79
C PRO A 177 -8.96 -10.71 -12.13
N TRP A 178 -8.05 -10.88 -13.11
CA TRP A 178 -8.08 -10.13 -14.37
C TRP A 178 -9.23 -10.57 -15.29
N GLY A 179 -9.49 -11.88 -15.38
CA GLY A 179 -10.53 -12.42 -16.26
C GLY A 179 -11.95 -12.02 -15.86
N GLU A 180 -12.19 -11.82 -14.56
CA GLU A 180 -13.49 -11.46 -13.99
C GLU A 180 -13.74 -9.93 -13.97
N ARG A 181 -12.76 -9.16 -14.44
CA ARG A 181 -12.78 -7.72 -14.35
C ARG A 181 -13.76 -7.11 -15.36
N GLY A 182 -14.99 -6.86 -14.91
CA GLY A 182 -16.04 -6.30 -15.74
C GLY A 182 -16.47 -7.24 -16.88
N ARG A 183 -17.16 -6.72 -17.89
CA ARG A 183 -17.77 -7.55 -18.94
C ARG A 183 -16.75 -8.24 -19.87
N TYR A 184 -15.54 -7.70 -19.99
CA TYR A 184 -14.57 -8.12 -21.00
C TYR A 184 -13.22 -8.57 -20.41
N GLY A 185 -13.15 -8.75 -19.09
CA GLY A 185 -11.88 -8.91 -18.37
C GLY A 185 -11.00 -7.67 -18.45
N LEU A 186 -9.74 -7.81 -18.05
CA LEU A 186 -8.75 -6.74 -18.11
C LEU A 186 -8.59 -6.25 -19.56
N THR A 187 -8.73 -4.95 -19.75
CA THR A 187 -8.60 -4.32 -21.07
C THR A 187 -7.23 -3.69 -21.30
N SER A 188 -6.85 -3.51 -22.57
CA SER A 188 -5.60 -2.82 -22.95
C SER A 188 -5.47 -1.41 -22.35
N ARG A 189 -6.60 -0.70 -22.23
CA ARG A 189 -6.65 0.65 -21.63
C ARG A 189 -6.34 0.61 -20.14
N GLU A 190 -6.92 -0.35 -19.41
CA GLU A 190 -6.68 -0.52 -17.98
C GLU A 190 -5.26 -0.98 -17.71
N LEU A 191 -4.77 -1.99 -18.45
CA LEU A 191 -3.39 -2.44 -18.37
C LEU A 191 -2.40 -1.30 -18.60
N SER A 192 -2.62 -0.48 -19.63
CA SER A 192 -1.80 0.71 -19.88
C SER A 192 -1.92 1.78 -18.81
N GLY A 193 -3.05 1.84 -18.09
CA GLY A 193 -3.26 2.71 -16.95
C GLY A 193 -2.42 2.27 -15.75
N MET A 194 -2.55 0.99 -15.35
CA MET A 194 -1.82 0.40 -14.22
C MET A 194 -0.30 0.43 -14.43
N LEU A 195 0.17 0.15 -15.64
CA LEU A 195 1.60 0.14 -15.95
C LEU A 195 2.23 1.54 -16.05
N ARG A 196 1.41 2.59 -16.17
CA ARG A 196 1.90 3.96 -16.30
C ARG A 196 2.64 4.44 -15.05
N ASP A 197 2.20 4.01 -13.88
CA ASP A 197 2.78 4.42 -12.60
C ASP A 197 4.20 3.85 -12.38
N TYR A 198 4.56 2.82 -13.16
CA TYR A 198 5.90 2.24 -13.21
C TYR A 198 6.73 2.73 -14.41
N ASP A 199 6.25 3.76 -15.11
CA ASP A 199 6.80 4.27 -16.38
C ASP A 199 6.91 3.20 -17.49
N ILE A 200 6.06 2.17 -17.44
CA ILE A 200 6.02 1.10 -18.44
C ILE A 200 4.95 1.42 -19.47
N ARG A 201 5.40 1.76 -20.68
CA ARG A 201 4.51 2.08 -21.82
C ARG A 201 4.59 1.04 -22.93
N PRO A 202 3.46 0.70 -23.58
CA PRO A 202 3.47 -0.17 -24.74
C PRO A 202 4.25 0.47 -25.90
N GLY A 203 5.01 -0.34 -26.62
CA GLY A 203 5.78 0.04 -27.80
C GLY A 203 5.42 -0.80 -29.02
N ASN A 204 6.07 -0.51 -30.15
CA ASN A 204 6.07 -1.44 -31.27
C ASN A 204 7.10 -2.53 -30.95
N VAL A 205 6.67 -3.78 -30.95
CA VAL A 205 7.50 -4.95 -30.67
C VAL A 205 7.50 -5.87 -31.88
N ARG A 206 8.67 -6.44 -32.16
CA ARG A 206 8.85 -7.37 -33.27
C ARG A 206 8.55 -8.78 -32.76
N MET A 207 7.62 -9.45 -33.40
CA MET A 207 7.24 -10.82 -33.07
C MET A 207 8.14 -11.83 -33.79
N ALA A 208 8.12 -13.08 -33.33
CA ALA A 208 8.85 -14.19 -33.95
C ALA A 208 8.46 -14.41 -35.41
N ASP A 209 7.20 -14.12 -35.78
CA ASP A 209 6.67 -14.15 -37.15
C ASP A 209 7.12 -12.96 -38.02
N ARG A 210 8.04 -12.12 -37.53
CA ARG A 210 8.56 -10.88 -38.13
C ARG A 210 7.53 -9.75 -38.29
N THR A 211 6.32 -9.90 -37.76
CA THR A 211 5.33 -8.81 -37.72
C THR A 211 5.65 -7.79 -36.63
N GLN A 212 5.13 -6.58 -36.80
CA GLN A 212 5.16 -5.53 -35.78
C GLN A 212 3.78 -5.44 -35.15
N ARG A 213 3.72 -5.55 -33.82
CA ARG A 213 2.48 -5.34 -33.07
C ARG A 213 2.72 -4.38 -31.91
N LYS A 214 1.63 -3.86 -31.34
CA LYS A 214 1.72 -3.17 -30.05
C LYS A 214 1.92 -4.18 -28.93
N GLY A 215 2.82 -3.88 -28.01
CA GLY A 215 3.17 -4.77 -26.93
C GLY A 215 4.27 -4.24 -26.04
N TYR A 216 4.89 -5.15 -25.31
CA TYR A 216 5.71 -4.85 -24.15
C TYR A 216 7.01 -5.63 -24.25
N THR A 217 8.15 -4.93 -24.14
CA THR A 217 9.47 -5.56 -24.08
C THR A 217 9.76 -5.98 -22.63
N ARG A 218 10.28 -7.19 -22.43
CA ARG A 218 10.61 -7.73 -21.10
C ARG A 218 11.53 -6.80 -20.31
N ASN A 219 12.51 -6.21 -21.01
CA ASN A 219 13.48 -5.29 -20.39
C ASN A 219 12.84 -4.09 -19.67
N LYS A 220 11.67 -3.60 -20.12
CA LYS A 220 10.99 -2.50 -19.42
C LYS A 220 10.49 -2.88 -18.03
N PHE A 221 10.29 -4.17 -17.77
CA PHE A 221 9.76 -4.65 -16.49
C PHE A 221 10.85 -5.02 -15.51
N LEU A 222 12.10 -5.21 -15.94
CA LEU A 222 13.17 -5.73 -15.07
C LEU A 222 13.39 -4.89 -13.81
N ASP A 223 13.38 -3.55 -13.93
CA ASP A 223 13.53 -2.67 -12.77
C ASP A 223 12.31 -2.74 -11.84
N ALA A 224 11.10 -2.67 -12.39
CA ALA A 224 9.86 -2.80 -11.62
C ALA A 224 9.78 -4.16 -10.91
N TRP A 225 10.10 -5.26 -11.59
CA TRP A 225 10.12 -6.60 -10.99
C TRP A 225 11.14 -6.76 -9.89
N ARG A 226 12.32 -6.13 -10.01
CA ARG A 226 13.34 -6.14 -8.94
C ARG A 226 12.88 -5.37 -7.70
N ARG A 227 12.06 -4.34 -7.87
CA ARG A 227 11.64 -3.45 -6.78
C ARG A 227 10.35 -3.91 -6.09
N TYR A 228 9.39 -4.41 -6.86
CA TYR A 228 8.02 -4.63 -6.38
C TYR A 228 7.62 -6.11 -6.32
N CYS A 229 8.28 -7.00 -7.07
CA CYS A 229 7.97 -8.43 -7.06
C CYS A 229 8.78 -9.34 -6.12
N PRO A 230 9.82 -8.91 -5.38
CA PRO A 230 10.43 -9.73 -4.31
C PRO A 230 9.79 -9.48 -2.93
N THR A 231 9.03 -8.41 -2.75
CA THR A 231 8.48 -7.97 -1.46
C THR A 231 6.98 -8.19 -1.29
N VAL A 232 6.24 -8.55 -2.35
CA VAL A 232 4.76 -8.54 -2.32
C VAL A 232 4.14 -9.93 -2.50
N HIS A 233 4.86 -10.90 -3.08
CA HIS A 233 4.40 -12.29 -3.11
C HIS A 233 5.60 -13.24 -3.03
N PRO A 234 5.64 -14.19 -2.07
CA PRO A 234 6.49 -15.36 -2.22
C PRO A 234 6.11 -16.01 -3.54
N VAL A 235 7.09 -16.22 -4.42
CA VAL A 235 6.88 -17.13 -5.54
C VAL A 235 6.80 -18.50 -4.91
N ASP A 236 5.60 -19.03 -4.72
CA ASP A 236 5.42 -20.42 -4.32
C ASP A 236 5.92 -21.31 -5.45
N ALA A 237 7.23 -21.59 -5.39
CA ALA A 237 7.92 -22.55 -6.22
C ALA A 237 7.63 -23.95 -5.71
N ARG A 238 6.36 -24.39 -5.68
CA ARG A 238 6.00 -25.79 -5.47
C ARG A 238 4.70 -26.15 -6.19
N ARG A 239 4.83 -26.81 -7.34
CA ARG A 239 4.10 -28.04 -7.69
C ARG A 239 4.59 -28.54 -9.04
N GLY A 240 5.56 -29.44 -8.98
CA GLY A 240 5.97 -30.31 -10.07
C GLY A 240 6.47 -31.59 -9.44
N GLU A 241 5.54 -32.45 -9.01
CA GLU A 241 5.76 -33.86 -8.72
C GLU A 241 4.41 -34.56 -8.57
N SER A 242 3.96 -35.18 -9.65
CA SER A 242 3.28 -36.48 -9.73
C SER A 242 3.21 -36.88 -11.20
#